data_AF-N9D936-F1
#
_entry.id   AF-N9D936-F1
#
_cell.length_a   1.000
_cell.length_b   1.000
_cell.length_c   1.000
_cell.angle_alpha   90.00
_cell.angle_beta   90.00
_cell.angle_gamma   90.00
#
_symmetry.space_group_name_H-M   'P 1'
#
loop_
_entity.id
_entity.type
_entity.pdbx_description
1 polymer ?
#
loop_
_entity_poly.entity_id
_entity_poly.type
_entity_poly.pdbx_seq_one_letter_code
_entity_poly.pdbx_strand_id
1 'polypeptide(L)'
;MSHSFQSQWDTVFPNKVPISQYLVQYFTKSWFRIHSLPESKRYADTTEEYELLLNRHNEIITDCFGENTSIFIVSGHYFSLSNMNQAYDPIFNLQYKFHLEKEINLTQTNPEDYDDEEDLFFRPCSIEVNWQPNIHNDLLTRIADDKVKAFMISFEQNIIVAPYDGGIDFIIFEDMKRNALRDKYKNWLSPRADGL
;
A
#
# COMPACT_ATOMS: atom_id res chain seq x y z
N MET A 1 -4.08 -4.02 -25.17
CA MET A 1 -4.87 -3.04 -24.39
C MET A 1 -4.34 -3.14 -22.98
N SER A 2 -3.73 -2.09 -22.41
CA SER A 2 -3.42 -2.14 -20.98
C SER A 2 -4.77 -2.14 -20.25
N HIS A 3 -5.02 -3.19 -19.48
CA HIS A 3 -6.22 -3.24 -18.65
C HIS A 3 -6.05 -2.19 -17.56
N SER A 4 -7.00 -1.25 -17.42
CA SER A 4 -6.98 -0.27 -16.34
C SER A 4 -6.87 -0.97 -15.00
N PHE A 5 -6.25 -0.32 -14.01
CA PHE A 5 -6.12 -0.86 -12.66
C PHE A 5 -7.47 -1.39 -12.14
N GLN A 6 -8.55 -0.60 -12.27
CA GLN A 6 -9.89 -0.99 -11.85
C GLN A 6 -10.35 -2.32 -12.47
N SER A 7 -10.16 -2.51 -13.78
CA SER A 7 -10.56 -3.75 -14.46
C SER A 7 -9.80 -4.96 -13.95
N GLN A 8 -8.51 -4.81 -13.66
CA GLN A 8 -7.69 -5.91 -13.12
C GLN A 8 -8.07 -6.19 -11.66
N TRP A 9 -8.25 -5.14 -10.86
CA TRP A 9 -8.65 -5.26 -9.46
C TRP A 9 -9.98 -5.97 -9.31
N ASP A 10 -11.02 -5.54 -10.03
CA ASP A 10 -12.36 -6.14 -9.94
C ASP A 10 -12.39 -7.61 -10.41
N THR A 11 -11.50 -7.97 -11.34
CA THR A 11 -11.37 -9.34 -11.83
C THR A 11 -10.67 -10.24 -10.82
N VAL A 12 -9.56 -9.77 -10.23
CA VAL A 12 -8.72 -10.59 -9.35
C VAL A 12 -9.25 -10.61 -7.91
N PHE A 13 -9.85 -9.50 -7.44
CA PHE A 13 -10.34 -9.30 -6.08
C PHE A 13 -11.80 -8.85 -6.07
N PRO A 14 -12.74 -9.68 -6.56
CA PRO A 14 -14.14 -9.31 -6.60
C PRO A 14 -14.66 -8.97 -5.20
N ASN A 15 -15.49 -7.91 -5.14
CA ASN A 15 -16.12 -7.39 -3.92
C ASN A 15 -15.12 -6.93 -2.83
N LYS A 16 -13.91 -6.53 -3.20
CA LYS A 16 -12.93 -5.92 -2.28
C LYS A 16 -12.62 -4.52 -2.74
N VAL A 17 -12.57 -3.57 -1.81
CA VAL A 17 -12.17 -2.20 -2.13
C VAL A 17 -10.64 -2.07 -2.06
N PRO A 18 -9.99 -1.31 -2.97
CA PRO A 18 -8.54 -1.14 -3.00
C PRO A 18 -8.08 -0.09 -1.97
N ILE A 19 -8.25 -0.41 -0.68
CA ILE A 19 -7.83 0.44 0.43
C ILE A 19 -6.85 -0.33 1.30
N SER A 20 -5.67 0.24 1.54
CA SER A 20 -4.57 -0.42 2.25
C SER A 20 -4.97 -1.00 3.60
N GLN A 21 -5.81 -0.30 4.36
CA GLN A 21 -6.27 -0.71 5.69
C GLN A 21 -7.06 -2.03 5.72
N TYR A 22 -7.69 -2.43 4.61
CA TYR A 22 -8.46 -3.66 4.53
C TYR A 22 -7.66 -4.85 3.99
N LEU A 23 -6.49 -4.62 3.37
CA LEU A 23 -5.74 -5.68 2.68
C LEU A 23 -5.34 -6.83 3.60
N VAL A 24 -4.88 -6.52 4.81
CA VAL A 24 -4.46 -7.54 5.79
C VAL A 24 -5.65 -8.40 6.24
N GLN A 25 -6.82 -7.78 6.42
CA GLN A 25 -8.05 -8.50 6.78
C GLN A 25 -8.52 -9.39 5.63
N TYR A 26 -8.46 -8.90 4.39
CA TYR A 26 -8.84 -9.69 3.21
C TYR A 26 -7.90 -10.87 2.94
N PHE A 27 -6.62 -10.73 3.25
CA PHE A 27 -5.58 -11.66 2.80
C PHE A 27 -4.67 -12.17 3.93
N THR A 28 -5.24 -12.39 5.13
CA THR A 28 -4.48 -12.78 6.33
C THR A 28 -3.60 -14.02 6.13
N LYS A 29 -4.05 -14.99 5.32
CA LYS A 29 -3.29 -16.23 5.04
C LYS A 29 -2.04 -16.01 4.16
N SER A 30 -2.04 -14.94 3.37
CA SER A 30 -0.98 -14.60 2.42
C SER A 30 -0.06 -13.49 2.92
N TRP A 31 -0.28 -13.04 4.17
CA TRP A 31 0.30 -11.83 4.72
C TRP A 31 1.56 -12.10 5.56
N PHE A 32 2.51 -11.18 5.50
CA PHE A 32 3.48 -10.95 6.57
C PHE A 32 3.87 -9.47 6.65
N ARG A 33 4.47 -9.09 7.77
CA ARG A 33 4.85 -7.72 8.08
C ARG A 33 6.31 -7.63 8.47
N ILE A 34 6.96 -6.54 8.08
CA ILE A 34 8.24 -6.11 8.65
C ILE A 34 8.09 -4.75 9.31
N HIS A 35 8.99 -4.44 10.23
CA HIS A 35 9.21 -3.10 10.76
C HIS A 35 10.25 -2.34 9.94
N SER A 36 9.95 -1.07 9.68
CA SER A 36 10.84 -0.16 8.97
C SER A 36 12.15 0.02 9.74
N LEU A 37 12.05 0.27 11.04
CA LEU A 37 13.17 0.57 11.93
C LEU A 37 13.37 -0.53 12.99
N PRO A 38 14.58 -0.64 13.58
CA PRO A 38 14.83 -1.53 14.71
C PRO A 38 13.86 -1.29 15.87
N GLU A 39 13.71 -2.30 16.72
CA GLU A 39 12.90 -2.23 17.95
C GLU A 39 11.43 -1.84 17.72
N SER A 40 10.93 -2.01 16.50
CA SER A 40 9.58 -1.60 16.08
C SER A 40 9.34 -0.10 16.22
N LYS A 41 10.41 0.73 16.15
CA LYS A 41 10.26 2.18 16.15
C LYS A 41 9.40 2.62 14.96
N ARG A 42 8.40 3.46 15.25
CA ARG A 42 7.36 3.84 14.28
C ARG A 42 7.81 4.92 13.30
N TYR A 43 8.41 6.00 13.82
CA TYR A 43 8.79 7.18 13.03
C TYR A 43 10.31 7.36 13.03
N ALA A 44 10.85 7.83 11.91
CA ALA A 44 12.24 8.26 11.81
C ALA A 44 12.38 9.72 12.28
N ASP A 45 13.34 9.98 13.16
CA ASP A 45 13.61 11.31 13.73
C ASP A 45 14.95 11.89 13.25
N THR A 46 15.86 11.04 12.75
CA THR A 46 17.18 11.45 12.28
C THR A 46 17.41 11.06 10.83
N THR A 47 18.35 11.74 10.16
CA THR A 47 18.75 11.43 8.78
C THR A 47 19.18 9.98 8.63
N GLU A 48 19.92 9.44 9.58
CA GLU A 48 20.41 8.05 9.56
C GLU A 48 19.26 7.04 9.65
N GLU A 49 18.20 7.37 10.40
CA GLU A 49 17.00 6.54 10.47
C GLU A 49 16.21 6.58 9.15
N TYR A 50 16.10 7.74 8.50
CA TYR A 50 15.50 7.82 7.17
C TYR A 50 16.30 7.04 6.12
N GLU A 51 17.64 7.16 6.14
CA GLU A 51 18.50 6.38 5.25
C GLU A 51 18.34 4.88 5.47
N LEU A 52 18.33 4.43 6.74
CA LEU A 52 18.11 3.03 7.08
C LEU A 52 16.73 2.53 6.62
N LEU A 53 15.67 3.30 6.89
CA LEU A 53 14.30 2.99 6.50
C LEU A 53 14.20 2.83 4.99
N LEU A 54 14.69 3.83 4.23
CA LEU A 54 14.63 3.82 2.77
C LEU A 54 15.47 2.68 2.18
N ASN A 55 16.66 2.41 2.73
CA ASN A 55 17.49 1.29 2.29
C ASN A 55 16.76 -0.05 2.49
N ARG A 56 16.18 -0.28 3.68
CA ARG A 56 15.41 -1.50 3.97
C ARG A 56 14.21 -1.65 3.05
N HIS A 57 13.42 -0.58 2.89
CA HIS A 57 12.22 -0.57 2.05
C HIS A 57 12.59 -0.89 0.60
N ASN A 58 13.55 -0.19 0.02
CA ASN A 58 13.97 -0.45 -1.36
C ASN A 58 14.52 -1.86 -1.54
N GLU A 59 15.28 -2.38 -0.58
CA GLU A 59 15.82 -3.74 -0.63
C GLU A 59 14.69 -4.78 -0.68
N ILE A 60 13.80 -4.82 0.31
CA ILE A 60 12.77 -5.87 0.38
C ILE A 60 11.73 -5.72 -0.74
N ILE A 61 11.38 -4.50 -1.15
CA ILE A 61 10.42 -4.29 -2.24
C ILE A 61 11.02 -4.76 -3.55
N THR A 62 12.31 -4.52 -3.77
CA THR A 62 13.04 -5.05 -4.94
C THR A 62 13.13 -6.56 -4.91
N ASP A 63 13.37 -7.16 -3.75
CA ASP A 63 13.35 -8.61 -3.57
C ASP A 63 11.96 -9.21 -3.82
N CYS A 64 10.89 -8.47 -3.49
CA CYS A 64 9.52 -8.88 -3.72
C CYS A 64 9.15 -8.82 -5.21
N PHE A 65 9.36 -7.69 -5.87
CA PHE A 65 8.93 -7.50 -7.26
C PHE A 65 9.97 -7.90 -8.30
N GLY A 66 11.27 -7.79 -7.99
CA GLY A 66 12.33 -7.70 -8.98
C GLY A 66 12.44 -6.29 -9.56
N GLU A 67 13.64 -5.92 -9.99
CA GLU A 67 13.88 -4.66 -10.72
C GLU A 67 13.12 -4.64 -12.06
N ASN A 68 12.65 -3.46 -12.44
CA ASN A 68 11.92 -3.18 -13.67
C ASN A 68 10.57 -3.91 -13.84
N THR A 69 10.03 -4.49 -12.77
CA THR A 69 8.69 -5.11 -12.77
C THR A 69 7.60 -4.05 -12.89
N SER A 70 6.62 -4.27 -13.77
CA SER A 70 5.44 -3.39 -13.86
C SER A 70 4.60 -3.53 -12.59
N ILE A 71 4.31 -2.40 -11.96
CA ILE A 71 3.48 -2.27 -10.77
C ILE A 71 2.48 -1.12 -10.93
N PHE A 72 1.35 -1.24 -10.27
CA PHE A 72 0.50 -0.10 -9.97
C PHE A 72 0.86 0.46 -8.61
N ILE A 73 1.05 1.78 -8.52
CA ILE A 73 0.97 2.51 -7.26
C ILE A 73 -0.47 2.99 -7.12
N VAL A 74 -1.10 2.66 -6.00
CA VAL A 74 -2.51 2.93 -5.73
C VAL A 74 -2.65 3.71 -4.43
N SER A 75 -3.42 4.78 -4.48
CA SER A 75 -3.82 5.59 -3.34
C SER A 75 -5.29 5.95 -3.50
N GLY A 76 -5.79 6.93 -2.75
CA GLY A 76 -7.12 7.48 -3.00
C GLY A 76 -7.57 8.45 -1.93
N HIS A 77 -8.59 9.22 -2.28
CA HIS A 77 -9.14 10.27 -1.44
C HIS A 77 -10.51 9.89 -0.93
N TYR A 78 -10.74 10.20 0.34
CA TYR A 78 -12.05 10.13 0.96
C TYR A 78 -12.77 11.46 0.80
N PHE A 79 -14.07 11.41 0.53
CA PHE A 79 -14.91 12.60 0.42
C PHE A 79 -16.36 12.25 0.72
N SER A 80 -17.17 13.27 1.02
CA SER A 80 -18.63 13.22 1.07
C SER A 80 -19.18 14.27 0.10
N LEU A 81 -20.49 14.25 -0.13
CA LEU A 81 -21.12 15.18 -1.08
C LEU A 81 -20.99 16.64 -0.60
N SER A 82 -21.02 16.87 0.70
CA SER A 82 -20.88 18.19 1.33
C SER A 82 -19.47 18.77 1.25
N ASN A 83 -18.42 17.92 1.11
CA ASN A 83 -17.02 18.35 1.11
C ASN A 83 -16.28 18.09 -0.22
N MET A 84 -16.98 17.72 -1.29
CA MET A 84 -16.41 17.30 -2.59
C MET A 84 -15.38 18.27 -3.19
N ASN A 85 -15.48 19.57 -2.88
CA ASN A 85 -14.57 20.62 -3.37
C ASN A 85 -13.38 20.94 -2.43
N GLN A 86 -13.29 20.32 -1.26
CA GLN A 86 -12.25 20.59 -0.24
C GLN A 86 -11.17 19.51 -0.19
N ALA A 87 -11.35 18.38 -0.87
CA ALA A 87 -10.46 17.23 -0.80
C ALA A 87 -9.18 17.43 -1.63
N TYR A 88 -8.24 18.20 -1.08
CA TYR A 88 -6.86 18.18 -1.54
C TYR A 88 -6.14 16.99 -0.92
N ASP A 89 -5.91 15.93 -1.70
CA ASP A 89 -5.13 14.79 -1.23
C ASP A 89 -3.62 15.07 -1.41
N PRO A 90 -2.80 15.00 -0.35
CA PRO A 90 -1.36 15.21 -0.44
C PRO A 90 -0.66 14.28 -1.44
N ILE A 91 -1.27 13.15 -1.84
CA ILE A 91 -0.74 12.28 -2.89
C ILE A 91 -0.58 13.01 -4.23
N PHE A 92 -1.38 14.04 -4.50
CA PHE A 92 -1.30 14.84 -5.74
C PHE A 92 -0.14 15.85 -5.74
N ASN A 93 0.57 16.03 -4.61
CA ASN A 93 1.84 16.76 -4.56
C ASN A 93 3.05 15.95 -5.03
N LEU A 94 2.88 14.65 -5.26
CA LEU A 94 3.95 13.78 -5.73
C LEU A 94 4.16 13.93 -7.24
N GLN A 95 5.31 13.45 -7.71
CA GLN A 95 5.68 13.47 -9.14
C GLN A 95 4.77 12.63 -10.06
N TYR A 96 3.83 11.86 -9.50
CA TYR A 96 2.99 10.94 -10.26
C TYR A 96 1.78 11.65 -10.87
N LYS A 97 1.50 11.31 -12.13
CA LYS A 97 0.26 11.69 -12.82
C LYS A 97 -0.77 10.59 -12.65
N PHE A 98 -1.41 10.54 -11.48
CA PHE A 98 -2.40 9.53 -11.18
C PHE A 98 -3.63 9.62 -12.10
N HIS A 99 -4.12 8.47 -12.53
CA HIS A 99 -5.45 8.30 -13.07
C HIS A 99 -6.46 8.20 -11.92
N LEU A 100 -7.58 8.92 -12.01
CA LEU A 100 -8.67 8.78 -11.07
C LEU A 100 -9.56 7.62 -11.48
N GLU A 101 -9.74 6.66 -10.59
CA GLU A 101 -10.60 5.49 -10.82
C GLU A 101 -12.06 5.80 -10.49
N LYS A 102 -12.92 4.81 -10.67
CA LYS A 102 -14.33 4.91 -10.32
C LYS A 102 -14.47 5.10 -8.80
N GLU A 103 -15.29 6.07 -8.40
CA GLU A 103 -15.63 6.27 -6.99
C GLU A 103 -16.43 5.09 -6.43
N ILE A 104 -16.23 4.85 -5.14
CA ILE A 104 -16.84 3.77 -4.37
C ILE A 104 -17.61 4.43 -3.24
N ASN A 105 -18.91 4.14 -3.14
CA ASN A 105 -19.71 4.53 -1.98
C ASN A 105 -19.43 3.52 -0.85
N LEU A 106 -18.64 3.95 0.14
CA LEU A 106 -18.20 3.10 1.24
C LEU A 106 -19.36 2.77 2.18
N THR A 107 -20.24 3.73 2.45
CA THR A 107 -21.45 3.53 3.26
C THR A 107 -22.35 2.43 2.69
N GLN A 108 -22.51 2.39 1.37
CA GLN A 108 -23.29 1.33 0.70
C GLN A 108 -22.53 0.00 0.59
N THR A 109 -21.20 0.06 0.42
CA THR A 109 -20.37 -1.14 0.25
C THR A 109 -20.21 -1.89 1.57
N ASN A 110 -19.99 -1.14 2.67
CA ASN A 110 -19.76 -1.65 4.02
C ASN A 110 -20.65 -0.92 5.04
N PRO A 111 -21.98 -1.14 5.03
CA PRO A 111 -22.90 -0.40 5.91
C PRO A 111 -22.67 -0.65 7.41
N GLU A 112 -21.97 -1.72 7.78
CA GLU A 112 -21.62 -2.00 9.17
C GLU A 112 -20.45 -1.14 9.70
N ASP A 113 -19.60 -0.63 8.80
CA ASP A 113 -18.42 0.18 9.15
C ASP A 113 -18.73 1.69 9.21
N TYR A 114 -19.87 2.11 8.64
CA TYR A 114 -20.23 3.50 8.43
C TYR A 114 -21.69 3.74 8.84
N ASP A 115 -21.90 4.33 10.02
CA ASP A 115 -23.21 4.76 10.55
C ASP A 115 -23.33 6.29 10.53
N ASP A 116 -22.92 6.90 9.42
CA ASP A 116 -22.92 8.34 9.24
C ASP A 116 -24.22 8.81 8.56
N GLU A 117 -24.69 10.01 8.92
CA GLU A 117 -25.87 10.63 8.30
C GLU A 117 -25.66 10.97 6.81
N GLU A 118 -24.41 11.03 6.35
CA GLU A 118 -24.02 11.31 4.97
C GLU A 118 -23.17 10.16 4.39
N ASP A 119 -23.42 9.82 3.12
CA ASP A 119 -22.62 8.83 2.40
C ASP A 119 -21.14 9.25 2.30
N LEU A 120 -20.25 8.37 2.75
CA LEU A 120 -18.82 8.49 2.57
C LEU A 120 -18.38 7.77 1.29
N PHE A 121 -17.56 8.44 0.49
CA PHE A 121 -17.01 7.93 -0.74
C PHE A 121 -15.50 7.82 -0.64
N PHE A 122 -14.96 6.84 -1.36
CA PHE A 122 -13.54 6.74 -1.65
C PHE A 122 -13.34 6.69 -3.16
N ARG A 123 -12.45 7.51 -3.68
CA ARG A 123 -12.04 7.42 -5.09
C ARG A 123 -10.58 6.99 -5.15
N PRO A 124 -10.32 5.74 -5.58
CA PRO A 124 -8.97 5.29 -5.81
C PRO A 124 -8.31 6.13 -6.90
N CYS A 125 -7.00 6.27 -6.79
CA CYS A 125 -6.18 6.81 -7.86
C CYS A 125 -4.99 5.88 -8.09
N SER A 126 -4.64 5.66 -9.36
CA SER A 126 -3.63 4.68 -9.73
C SER A 126 -2.66 5.21 -10.78
N ILE A 127 -1.45 4.66 -10.80
CA ILE A 127 -0.49 4.87 -11.88
C ILE A 127 0.31 3.60 -12.10
N GLU A 128 0.47 3.21 -13.36
CA GLU A 128 1.36 2.11 -13.76
C GLU A 128 2.78 2.64 -13.96
N VAL A 129 3.75 2.01 -13.30
CA VAL A 129 5.18 2.33 -13.39
C VAL A 129 6.00 1.04 -13.33
N ASN A 130 7.26 1.10 -13.75
CA ASN A 130 8.19 0.01 -13.47
C ASN A 130 8.89 0.27 -12.14
N TRP A 131 8.90 -0.72 -11.25
CA TRP A 131 9.64 -0.64 -10.00
C TRP A 131 11.13 -0.46 -10.26
N GLN A 132 11.71 0.56 -9.65
CA GLN A 132 13.15 0.83 -9.65
C GLN A 132 13.55 1.29 -8.24
N PRO A 133 14.60 0.72 -7.64
CA PRO A 133 15.03 1.12 -6.31
C PRO A 133 15.39 2.60 -6.28
N ASN A 134 15.07 3.26 -5.17
CA ASN A 134 15.32 4.66 -4.83
C ASN A 134 14.50 5.71 -5.60
N ILE A 135 13.85 5.35 -6.72
CA ILE A 135 13.04 6.30 -7.50
C ILE A 135 11.79 6.77 -6.74
N HIS A 136 11.27 5.93 -5.85
CA HIS A 136 10.04 6.18 -5.10
C HIS A 136 10.28 6.69 -3.67
N ASN A 137 11.48 7.16 -3.34
CA ASN A 137 11.84 7.56 -1.97
C ASN A 137 10.95 8.69 -1.41
N ASP A 138 10.55 9.69 -2.21
CA ASP A 138 9.62 10.74 -1.73
C ASP A 138 8.25 10.16 -1.32
N LEU A 139 7.75 9.15 -2.04
CA LEU A 139 6.52 8.44 -1.66
C LEU A 139 6.73 7.67 -0.35
N LEU A 140 7.80 6.87 -0.26
CA LEU A 140 8.09 6.04 0.92
C LEU A 140 8.31 6.89 2.17
N THR A 141 9.01 8.03 2.06
CA THR A 141 9.19 8.99 3.15
C THR A 141 7.85 9.57 3.61
N ARG A 142 6.98 10.00 2.69
CA ARG A 142 5.67 10.55 3.08
C ARG A 142 4.75 9.51 3.73
N ILE A 143 4.86 8.24 3.32
CA ILE A 143 4.14 7.15 3.98
C ILE A 143 4.69 6.91 5.38
N ALA A 144 6.01 6.90 5.54
CA ALA A 144 6.66 6.77 6.84
C ALA A 144 6.28 7.90 7.81
N ASP A 145 6.05 9.10 7.29
CA ASP A 145 5.60 10.29 8.03
C ASP A 145 4.08 10.35 8.26
N ASP A 146 3.33 9.32 7.87
CA ASP A 146 1.86 9.28 7.94
C ASP A 146 1.17 10.41 7.12
N LYS A 147 1.84 10.97 6.11
CA LYS A 147 1.32 12.09 5.29
C LYS A 147 0.49 11.62 4.11
N VAL A 148 0.72 10.40 3.62
CA VAL A 148 -0.04 9.78 2.52
C VAL A 148 -0.23 8.30 2.79
N LYS A 149 -1.28 7.71 2.23
CA LYS A 149 -1.54 6.27 2.24
C LYS A 149 -1.49 5.75 0.80
N ALA A 150 -0.63 4.78 0.53
CA ALA A 150 -0.57 4.13 -0.76
C ALA A 150 -0.09 2.69 -0.62
N PHE A 151 -0.40 1.85 -1.60
CA PHE A 151 0.17 0.52 -1.75
C PHE A 151 0.62 0.31 -3.20
N MET A 152 1.42 -0.72 -3.41
CA MET A 152 1.92 -1.14 -4.71
C MET A 152 1.41 -2.55 -5.01
N ILE A 153 1.06 -2.83 -6.26
CA ILE A 153 0.60 -4.16 -6.68
C ILE A 153 1.18 -4.53 -8.05
N SER A 154 1.65 -5.77 -8.17
CA SER A 154 1.86 -6.42 -9.46
C SER A 154 0.81 -7.52 -9.63
N PHE A 155 -0.11 -7.34 -10.58
CA PHE A 155 -1.11 -8.36 -10.92
C PHE A 155 -0.47 -9.59 -11.55
N GLU A 156 0.56 -9.41 -12.38
CA GLU A 156 1.31 -10.51 -12.99
C GLU A 156 1.94 -11.42 -11.93
N GLN A 157 2.53 -10.83 -10.89
CA GLN A 157 3.19 -11.60 -9.84
C GLN A 157 2.27 -12.00 -8.69
N ASN A 158 1.04 -11.49 -8.64
CA ASN A 158 0.14 -11.61 -7.49
C ASN A 158 0.85 -11.20 -6.18
N ILE A 159 1.36 -9.98 -6.14
CA ILE A 159 2.05 -9.42 -4.97
C ILE A 159 1.50 -8.03 -4.69
N ILE A 160 1.13 -7.78 -3.43
CA ILE A 160 0.81 -6.45 -2.91
C ILE A 160 1.82 -6.08 -1.83
N VAL A 161 2.29 -4.84 -1.89
CA VAL A 161 3.20 -4.22 -0.93
C VAL A 161 2.54 -2.96 -0.40
N ALA A 162 2.19 -2.94 0.87
CA ALA A 162 1.49 -1.84 1.52
C ALA A 162 2.36 -1.25 2.65
N PRO A 163 3.27 -0.31 2.33
CA PRO A 163 4.01 0.41 3.35
C PRO A 163 3.07 1.30 4.19
N TYR A 164 3.44 1.50 5.45
CA TYR A 164 2.75 2.39 6.39
C TYR A 164 3.76 3.04 7.34
N ASP A 165 3.28 3.90 8.22
CA ASP A 165 4.08 4.62 9.21
C ASP A 165 4.57 3.68 10.32
N GLY A 166 5.66 2.96 10.04
CA GLY A 166 6.34 2.04 10.95
C GLY A 166 6.69 0.68 10.35
N GLY A 167 6.21 0.35 9.16
CA GLY A 167 6.49 -0.94 8.55
C GLY A 167 5.98 -1.09 7.12
N ILE A 168 5.97 -2.34 6.68
CA ILE A 168 5.39 -2.73 5.40
C ILE A 168 4.62 -4.03 5.59
N ASP A 169 3.39 -4.05 5.09
CA ASP A 169 2.61 -5.25 4.91
C ASP A 169 2.81 -5.82 3.51
N PHE A 170 3.17 -7.10 3.43
CA PHE A 170 3.31 -7.85 2.19
C PHE A 170 2.19 -8.87 2.08
N ILE A 171 1.50 -8.89 0.95
CA ILE A 171 0.55 -9.95 0.58
C ILE A 171 1.13 -10.66 -0.62
N ILE A 172 1.66 -11.86 -0.41
CA ILE A 172 2.28 -12.69 -1.43
C ILE A 172 1.52 -14.01 -1.49
N PHE A 173 0.81 -14.24 -2.61
CA PHE A 173 -0.06 -15.40 -2.78
C PHE A 173 0.72 -16.69 -3.05
N GLU A 174 2.00 -16.61 -3.44
CA GLU A 174 2.88 -17.76 -3.58
C GLU A 174 3.61 -18.06 -2.26
N ASP A 175 3.23 -19.18 -1.60
CA ASP A 175 3.77 -19.56 -0.29
C ASP A 175 5.29 -19.72 -0.27
N MET A 176 5.88 -20.33 -1.31
CA MET A 176 7.33 -20.54 -1.39
C MET A 176 8.10 -19.22 -1.38
N LYS A 177 7.67 -18.27 -2.21
CA LYS A 177 8.26 -16.92 -2.28
C LYS A 177 8.07 -16.16 -0.98
N ARG A 178 6.86 -16.19 -0.41
CA ARG A 178 6.55 -15.54 0.88
C ARG A 178 7.45 -16.08 2.00
N ASN A 179 7.57 -17.40 2.13
CA ASN A 179 8.35 -18.01 3.19
C ASN A 179 9.86 -17.73 3.02
N ALA A 180 10.38 -17.77 1.78
CA ALA A 180 11.77 -17.41 1.51
C ALA A 180 12.10 -15.97 1.91
N LEU A 181 11.21 -15.02 1.61
CA LEU A 181 11.37 -13.62 2.02
C LEU A 181 11.26 -13.44 3.54
N ARG A 182 10.30 -14.11 4.20
CA ARG A 182 10.19 -14.12 5.67
C ARG A 182 11.47 -14.63 6.32
N ASP A 183 12.06 -15.70 5.80
CA ASP A 183 13.29 -16.28 6.33
C ASP A 183 14.49 -15.35 6.12
N LYS A 184 14.61 -14.76 4.92
CA LYS A 184 15.66 -13.78 4.61
C LYS A 184 15.60 -12.56 5.52
N TYR A 185 14.40 -12.04 5.76
CA TYR A 185 14.16 -10.81 6.52
C TYR A 185 13.68 -11.04 7.96
N LYS A 186 13.95 -12.21 8.53
CA LYS A 186 13.47 -12.62 9.87
C LYS A 186 13.80 -11.62 10.99
N ASN A 187 14.91 -10.89 10.86
CA ASN A 187 15.36 -9.90 11.85
C ASN A 187 14.55 -8.59 11.80
N TRP A 188 13.70 -8.41 10.78
CA TRP A 188 12.84 -7.25 10.60
C TRP A 188 11.37 -7.57 10.88
N LEU A 189 11.01 -8.85 11.05
CA LEU A 189 9.65 -9.27 11.40
C LEU A 189 9.26 -8.80 12.81
N SER A 190 7.96 -8.70 13.05
CA SER A 190 7.45 -8.51 14.41
C SER A 190 7.85 -9.70 15.31
N PRO A 191 8.27 -9.44 16.56
CA PRO A 191 8.52 -10.49 17.53
C PRO A 191 7.21 -11.11 18.07
N ARG A 192 6.05 -10.51 17.78
CA ARG A 192 4.76 -11.02 18.26
C ARG A 192 4.33 -12.25 17.46
N ALA A 193 3.71 -13.20 18.15
CA ALA A 193 3.24 -14.45 17.53
C ALA A 193 2.14 -14.23 16.48
N ASP A 194 1.36 -13.15 16.62
CA ASP A 194 0.34 -12.73 15.65
C ASP A 194 0.93 -11.93 14.48
N GLY A 195 2.23 -11.61 14.51
CA GLY A 195 2.92 -10.85 13.47
C GLY A 195 2.60 -9.35 13.45
N LEU A 196 1.81 -8.85 14.41
CA LEU A 196 1.41 -7.45 14.49
C LEU A 196 2.52 -6.53 15.02
#